data_AF-A0A919KEN8-F1
#
_entry.id   AF-A0A919KEN8-F1
#
_cell.length_a   1.000
_cell.length_b   1.000
_cell.length_c   1.000
_cell.angle_alpha   90.00
_cell.angle_beta   90.00
_cell.angle_gamma   90.00
#
_symmetry.space_group_name_H-M   'P 1'
#
loop_
_entity.id
_entity.type
_entity.pdbx_description
1 polymer ?
#
loop_
_entity_poly.entity_id
_entity_poly.type
_entity_poly.pdbx_seq_one_letter_code
_entity_poly.pdbx_strand_id
1 'polypeptide(L)'
;MDELERGMTEAGPVIARGDGRLDILALGEWVHAGDVREVLGEPGAYAGAGLPDALTLLARVTREKEHVPLHADLDDVDEPVRFGARVADGPPARYIGAAATLVRLYAGRPVAGAAYELAGAREGELNIFG
;
A
#
# COMPACT_ATOMS: atom_id res chain seq x y z
N MET A 1 -20.29 -16.66 17.87
CA MET A 1 -19.69 -16.00 16.72
C MET A 1 -20.67 -15.02 16.14
N ASP A 2 -20.37 -13.74 16.24
CA ASP A 2 -21.11 -12.71 15.49
C ASP A 2 -20.63 -12.64 14.03
N GLU A 3 -21.32 -11.85 13.22
CA GLU A 3 -21.03 -11.73 11.79
C GLU A 3 -19.63 -11.14 11.51
N LEU A 4 -19.12 -10.27 12.40
CA LEU A 4 -17.80 -9.66 12.29
C LEU A 4 -16.70 -10.68 12.58
N GLU A 5 -16.83 -11.43 13.67
CA GLU A 5 -15.90 -12.46 14.09
C GLU A 5 -15.79 -13.58 13.04
N ARG A 6 -16.93 -13.97 12.46
CA ARG A 6 -16.98 -14.93 11.36
C ARG A 6 -16.31 -14.37 10.11
N GLY A 7 -16.59 -13.11 9.75
CA GLY A 7 -15.97 -12.43 8.61
C GLY A 7 -14.44 -12.39 8.72
N MET A 8 -13.91 -12.00 9.88
CA MET A 8 -12.47 -11.91 10.15
C MET A 8 -11.77 -13.29 10.09
N THR A 9 -12.50 -14.37 10.38
CA THR A 9 -11.95 -15.74 10.36
C THR A 9 -12.04 -16.39 8.97
N GLU A 10 -13.14 -16.16 8.24
CA GLU A 10 -13.42 -16.85 6.98
C GLU A 10 -12.86 -16.10 5.75
N ALA A 11 -12.68 -14.78 5.82
CA ALA A 11 -12.23 -13.98 4.68
C ALA A 11 -10.77 -14.25 4.29
N GLY A 12 -9.87 -14.37 5.27
CA GLY A 12 -8.43 -14.60 5.03
C GLY A 12 -8.14 -15.82 4.14
N PRO A 13 -8.67 -17.02 4.46
CA PRO A 13 -8.50 -18.20 3.62
C PRO A 13 -9.09 -18.08 2.20
N VAL A 14 -10.16 -17.30 2.03
CA VAL A 14 -10.78 -17.06 0.71
C VAL A 14 -9.91 -16.13 -0.13
N ILE A 15 -9.40 -15.05 0.47
CA ILE A 15 -8.47 -14.12 -0.19
C ILE A 15 -7.19 -14.85 -0.60
N ALA A 16 -6.61 -15.64 0.30
CA ALA A 16 -5.37 -16.38 0.04
C ALA A 16 -5.49 -17.46 -1.06
N ARG A 17 -6.70 -17.98 -1.31
CA ARG A 17 -6.97 -18.95 -2.40
C ARG A 17 -7.32 -18.29 -3.74
N GLY A 18 -7.44 -16.97 -3.76
CA GLY A 18 -7.77 -16.20 -4.96
C GLY A 18 -6.62 -16.15 -5.98
N ASP A 19 -6.94 -15.70 -7.19
CA ASP A 19 -5.99 -15.47 -8.28
C ASP A 19 -5.31 -14.09 -8.20
N GLY A 20 -5.41 -13.39 -7.06
CA GLY A 20 -4.94 -12.01 -6.85
C GLY A 20 -6.03 -10.95 -6.91
N ARG A 21 -7.20 -11.28 -7.46
CA ARG A 21 -8.30 -10.32 -7.62
C ARG A 21 -8.84 -9.76 -6.30
N LEU A 22 -8.55 -10.44 -5.19
CA LEU A 22 -8.94 -10.05 -3.83
C LEU A 22 -7.81 -9.36 -3.05
N ASP A 23 -6.62 -9.20 -3.65
CA ASP A 23 -5.45 -8.60 -2.99
C ASP A 23 -5.69 -7.13 -2.66
N ILE A 24 -6.47 -6.42 -3.48
CA ILE A 24 -6.90 -5.05 -3.19
C ILE A 24 -7.79 -4.97 -1.94
N LEU A 25 -8.57 -6.02 -1.65
CA LEU A 25 -9.40 -6.07 -0.44
C LEU A 25 -8.53 -6.34 0.80
N ALA A 26 -7.59 -7.28 0.73
CA ALA A 26 -6.63 -7.50 1.82
C ALA A 26 -5.77 -6.25 2.09
N LEU A 27 -5.30 -5.58 1.03
CA LEU A 27 -4.58 -4.31 1.18
C LEU A 27 -5.47 -3.24 1.80
N GLY A 28 -6.73 -3.14 1.37
CA GLY A 28 -7.70 -2.19 1.93
C GLY A 28 -8.00 -2.45 3.40
N GLU A 29 -8.13 -3.71 3.81
CA GLU A 29 -8.32 -4.10 5.21
C GLU A 29 -7.09 -3.74 6.07
N TRP A 30 -5.89 -3.98 5.55
CA TRP A 30 -4.66 -3.59 6.23
C TRP A 30 -4.55 -2.06 6.38
N VAL A 31 -4.88 -1.30 5.33
CA VAL A 31 -4.97 0.17 5.36
C VAL A 31 -5.99 0.63 6.40
N HIS A 32 -7.16 -0.02 6.46
CA HIS A 32 -8.19 0.29 7.44
C HIS A 32 -7.71 0.03 8.88
N ALA A 33 -6.98 -1.05 9.13
CA ALA A 33 -6.37 -1.29 10.43
C ALA A 33 -5.33 -0.20 10.80
N GLY A 34 -4.60 0.31 9.81
CA GLY A 34 -3.75 1.50 9.95
C GLY A 34 -4.53 2.76 10.33
N ASP A 35 -5.65 3.03 9.63
CA ASP A 35 -6.57 4.14 9.94
C ASP A 35 -7.06 4.06 11.40
N VAL A 36 -7.47 2.87 11.86
CA VAL A 36 -7.94 2.64 13.24
C VAL A 36 -6.84 2.90 14.26
N ARG A 37 -5.62 2.39 14.03
CA ARG A 37 -4.47 2.62 14.90
C ARG A 37 -4.13 4.10 15.01
N GLU A 38 -4.13 4.83 13.89
CA GLU A 38 -3.87 6.27 13.88
C GLU A 38 -4.91 7.02 14.72
N VAL A 39 -6.19 6.73 14.54
CA VAL A 39 -7.28 7.35 15.32
C VAL A 39 -7.15 7.07 16.82
N LEU A 40 -6.71 5.87 17.19
CA LEU A 40 -6.48 5.48 18.58
C LEU A 40 -5.18 6.03 19.17
N GLY A 41 -4.32 6.67 18.35
CA GLY A 41 -3.00 7.14 18.77
C GLY A 41 -2.02 6.00 19.05
N GLU A 42 -2.28 4.82 18.51
CA GLU A 42 -1.39 3.67 18.66
C GLU A 42 -0.08 3.90 17.90
N PRO A 43 1.08 3.56 18.50
CA PRO A 43 2.36 3.69 17.81
C PRO A 43 2.41 2.77 16.60
N GLY A 44 3.10 3.24 15.54
CA GLY A 44 3.33 2.45 14.34
C GLY A 44 2.10 2.21 13.48
N ALA A 45 1.15 3.16 13.42
CA ALA A 45 0.12 3.15 12.38
C ALA A 45 0.78 3.06 10.99
N TYR A 46 0.28 2.14 10.15
CA TYR A 46 0.87 1.80 8.84
C TYR A 46 2.31 1.27 8.88
N ALA A 47 2.79 0.82 10.03
CA ALA A 47 4.10 0.22 10.20
C ALA A 47 4.00 -1.15 10.91
N GLY A 48 5.15 -1.72 11.26
CA GLY A 48 5.24 -2.97 12.00
C GLY A 48 5.27 -4.21 11.11
N ALA A 49 5.06 -5.37 11.73
CA ALA A 49 5.38 -6.68 11.12
C ALA A 49 4.62 -7.00 9.82
N GLY A 50 3.44 -6.41 9.62
CA GLY A 50 2.65 -6.63 8.40
C GLY A 50 3.00 -5.69 7.23
N LEU A 51 3.90 -4.72 7.43
CA LEU A 51 4.27 -3.76 6.38
C LEU A 51 4.90 -4.43 5.14
N PRO A 52 5.83 -5.41 5.27
CA PRO A 52 6.38 -6.11 4.10
C PRO A 52 5.31 -6.83 3.26
N ASP A 53 4.31 -7.44 3.91
CA ASP A 53 3.19 -8.10 3.22
C ASP A 53 2.30 -7.06 2.51
N ALA A 54 2.02 -5.94 3.17
CA ALA A 54 1.27 -4.83 2.57
C ALA A 54 1.98 -4.24 1.35
N LEU A 55 3.31 -4.07 1.39
CA LEU A 55 4.11 -3.64 0.24
C LEU A 55 4.06 -4.65 -0.91
N THR A 56 4.08 -5.95 -0.60
CA THR A 56 3.94 -7.01 -1.60
C THR A 56 2.58 -6.96 -2.29
N LEU A 57 1.50 -6.80 -1.52
CA LEU A 57 0.15 -6.63 -2.05
C LEU A 57 0.05 -5.35 -2.89
N LEU A 58 0.60 -4.22 -2.42
CA LEU A 58 0.59 -2.96 -3.15
C LEU A 58 1.34 -3.06 -4.48
N ALA A 59 2.52 -3.69 -4.50
CA ALA A 59 3.27 -3.93 -5.73
C ALA A 59 2.46 -4.75 -6.74
N ARG A 60 1.76 -5.80 -6.28
CA ARG A 60 0.91 -6.63 -7.14
C ARG A 60 -0.36 -5.91 -7.61
N VAL A 61 -1.04 -5.18 -6.74
CA VAL A 61 -2.27 -4.45 -7.09
C VAL A 61 -1.98 -3.33 -8.09
N THR A 62 -0.95 -2.52 -7.85
CA THR A 62 -0.55 -1.44 -8.78
C THR A 62 -0.12 -2.02 -10.14
N ARG A 63 0.50 -3.19 -10.11
CA ARG A 63 0.92 -3.93 -11.29
C ARG A 63 -0.26 -4.41 -12.15
N GLU A 64 -1.24 -5.05 -11.53
CA GLU A 64 -2.43 -5.57 -12.22
C GLU A 64 -3.32 -4.44 -12.77
N LYS A 65 -3.30 -3.27 -12.12
CA LYS A 65 -4.01 -2.06 -12.57
C LYS A 65 -3.28 -1.29 -13.68
N GLU A 66 -2.10 -1.72 -14.10
CA GLU A 66 -1.22 -0.95 -15.00
C GLU A 66 -1.02 0.50 -14.52
N HIS A 67 -0.89 0.66 -13.20
CA HIS A 67 -0.79 1.96 -12.54
C HIS A 67 0.49 2.71 -12.91
N VAL A 68 0.59 4.00 -12.56
CA VAL A 68 1.81 4.80 -12.83
C VAL A 68 3.06 4.05 -12.34
N PRO A 69 4.05 3.79 -13.22
CA PRO A 69 5.28 3.12 -12.82
C PRO A 69 6.06 3.97 -11.83
N LEU A 70 6.47 3.35 -10.74
CA LEU A 70 7.22 4.03 -9.68
C LEU A 70 8.32 3.13 -9.15
N HIS A 71 9.52 3.68 -9.04
CA HIS A 71 10.67 3.09 -8.35
C HIS A 71 10.83 3.76 -6.99
N ALA A 72 10.80 2.97 -5.92
CA ALA A 72 10.83 3.45 -4.55
C ALA A 72 12.09 2.97 -3.84
N ASP A 73 12.88 3.93 -3.36
CA ASP A 73 13.98 3.72 -2.43
C ASP A 73 13.40 3.92 -1.01
N LEU A 74 13.10 2.83 -0.30
CA LEU A 74 12.37 2.87 0.97
C LEU A 74 13.33 2.82 2.16
N ASP A 75 13.11 3.67 3.16
CA ASP A 75 13.95 3.69 4.38
C ASP A 75 13.92 2.36 5.15
N ASP A 76 12.81 1.61 5.01
CA ASP A 76 12.53 0.37 5.73
C ASP A 76 12.93 -0.91 4.96
N VAL A 77 13.40 -0.78 3.71
CA VAL A 77 13.69 -1.93 2.81
C VAL A 77 15.03 -1.73 2.09
N ASP A 78 15.91 -2.72 2.17
CA ASP A 78 17.26 -2.62 1.59
C ASP A 78 17.27 -2.48 0.06
N GLU A 79 16.35 -3.16 -0.62
CA GLU A 79 16.29 -3.21 -2.08
C GLU A 79 15.17 -2.31 -2.62
N PRO A 80 15.42 -1.56 -3.71
CA PRO A 80 14.40 -0.72 -4.33
C PRO A 80 13.16 -1.51 -4.78
N VAL A 81 11.98 -1.02 -4.41
CA VAL A 81 10.70 -1.65 -4.75
C VAL A 81 10.11 -1.01 -6.00
N ARG A 82 9.53 -1.83 -6.89
CA ARG A 82 8.93 -1.37 -8.15
C ARG A 82 7.41 -1.55 -8.12
N PHE A 83 6.70 -0.49 -8.44
CA PHE A 83 5.24 -0.42 -8.49
C PHE A 83 4.75 -0.08 -9.90
N GLY A 84 3.49 -0.39 -10.19
CA GLY A 84 2.83 0.00 -11.44
C GLY A 84 3.19 -0.83 -12.67
N ALA A 85 2.92 -0.27 -13.85
CA ALA A 85 3.11 -0.93 -15.14
C ALA A 85 4.58 -1.28 -15.43
N ARG A 86 4.82 -2.38 -16.16
CA ARG A 86 6.20 -2.80 -16.56
C ARG A 86 6.77 -1.97 -17.69
N VAL A 87 5.90 -1.40 -18.52
CA VAL A 87 6.22 -0.63 -19.72
C VAL A 87 5.45 0.67 -19.62
N ALA A 88 6.15 1.79 -19.80
CA ALA A 88 5.55 3.09 -19.96
C ALA A 88 6.33 3.90 -20.99
N ASP A 89 5.68 4.92 -21.54
CA ASP A 89 6.22 5.80 -22.57
C ASP A 89 7.29 6.78 -22.05
N GLY A 90 7.74 6.61 -20.80
CA GLY A 90 8.72 7.49 -20.14
C GLY A 90 9.39 6.84 -18.92
N PRO A 91 10.37 7.53 -18.30
CA PRO A 91 11.01 7.03 -17.08
C PRO A 91 9.98 6.90 -15.94
N PRO A 92 10.12 5.91 -15.07
CA PRO A 92 9.23 5.74 -13.92
C PRO A 92 9.35 6.93 -12.97
N ALA A 93 8.25 7.21 -12.25
CA ALA A 93 8.29 8.10 -11.10
C ALA A 93 9.28 7.55 -10.05
N ARG A 94 9.79 8.43 -9.19
CA ARG A 94 10.72 8.07 -8.12
C ARG A 94 10.18 8.54 -6.79
N TYR A 95 10.28 7.66 -5.80
CA TYR A 95 9.97 7.94 -4.41
C TYR A 95 11.17 7.63 -3.53
N ILE A 96 11.44 8.49 -2.55
CA ILE A 96 12.42 8.24 -1.48
C ILE A 96 11.77 8.59 -0.14
N GLY A 97 11.80 7.66 0.81
CA GLY A 97 11.32 7.86 2.18
C GLY A 97 10.71 6.62 2.81
N ALA A 98 10.01 6.82 3.94
CA ALA A 98 9.43 5.72 4.71
C ALA A 98 8.31 4.98 3.95
N ALA A 99 8.32 3.65 4.03
CA ALA A 99 7.32 2.79 3.38
C ALA A 99 5.90 3.07 3.88
N ALA A 100 5.73 3.39 5.17
CA ALA A 100 4.44 3.76 5.74
C ALA A 100 3.84 5.00 5.04
N THR A 101 4.66 6.00 4.74
CA THR A 101 4.24 7.21 4.02
C THR A 101 3.83 6.88 2.58
N LEU A 102 4.60 6.03 1.89
CA LEU A 102 4.24 5.58 0.53
C LEU A 102 2.89 4.87 0.50
N VAL A 103 2.62 3.97 1.46
CA VAL A 103 1.33 3.28 1.53
C VAL A 103 0.18 4.27 1.75
N ARG A 104 0.37 5.31 2.57
CA ARG A 104 -0.63 6.37 2.76
C ARG A 104 -0.92 7.14 1.48
N LEU A 105 0.11 7.48 0.70
CA LEU A 105 -0.06 8.12 -0.62
C LEU A 105 -0.88 7.25 -1.57
N TYR A 106 -0.54 5.96 -1.69
CA TYR A 106 -1.32 5.02 -2.50
C TYR A 106 -2.74 4.79 -1.97
N ALA A 107 -2.96 4.98 -0.66
CA ALA A 107 -4.27 4.91 -0.03
C ALA A 107 -5.08 6.22 -0.10
N GLY A 108 -4.53 7.29 -0.69
CA GLY A 108 -5.14 8.61 -0.69
C GLY A 108 -5.32 9.20 0.72
N ARG A 109 -4.47 8.80 1.67
CA ARG A 109 -4.49 9.26 3.06
C ARG A 109 -3.55 10.45 3.24
N PRO A 110 -3.89 11.43 4.09
CA PRO A 110 -2.98 12.54 4.41
C PRO A 110 -1.64 12.00 4.89
N VAL A 111 -0.52 12.69 4.60
CA VAL A 111 0.83 12.27 5.06
C VAL A 111 1.37 13.11 6.24
N ALA A 112 0.55 13.99 6.80
CA ALA A 112 0.76 14.72 8.07
C ALA A 112 2.19 15.28 8.30
N GLY A 113 2.82 15.85 7.27
CA GLY A 113 4.14 16.46 7.37
C GLY A 113 5.31 15.48 7.35
N ALA A 114 5.09 14.23 6.95
CA ALA A 114 6.15 13.28 6.68
C ALA A 114 7.12 13.85 5.63
N ALA A 115 8.43 13.68 5.86
CA ALA A 115 9.46 14.02 4.90
C ALA A 115 9.61 12.88 3.89
N TYR A 116 9.50 13.21 2.61
CA TYR A 116 9.74 12.28 1.51
C TYR A 116 10.00 13.08 0.22
N GLU A 117 10.58 12.42 -0.76
CA GLU A 117 10.74 12.96 -2.11
C GLU A 117 9.86 12.19 -3.09
N LEU A 118 9.14 12.91 -3.96
CA LEU A 118 8.37 12.33 -5.06
C LEU A 118 8.66 13.13 -6.34
N ALA A 119 9.11 12.44 -7.37
CA ALA A 119 9.42 13.03 -8.67
C ALA A 119 8.78 12.21 -9.80
N GLY A 120 8.32 12.88 -10.86
CA GLY A 120 7.72 12.22 -12.02
C GLY A 120 6.26 11.78 -11.85
N ALA A 121 5.66 12.00 -10.68
CA ALA A 121 4.22 11.86 -10.41
C ALA A 121 3.79 12.86 -9.33
N ARG A 122 2.50 13.16 -9.26
CA ARG A 122 1.86 13.90 -8.16
C ARG A 122 1.26 12.92 -7.17
N GLU A 123 1.14 13.33 -5.90
CA GLU A 123 0.54 12.51 -4.83
C GLU A 123 -0.82 11.92 -5.24
N GLY A 124 -1.72 12.75 -5.79
CA GLY A 124 -3.05 12.32 -6.22
C GLY A 124 -3.04 11.32 -7.39
N GLU A 125 -1.94 11.21 -8.14
CA GLU A 125 -1.78 10.20 -9.19
C GLU A 125 -1.35 8.84 -8.64
N LEU A 126 -1.01 8.75 -7.35
CA LEU A 126 -0.66 7.49 -6.69
C LEU A 126 -1.88 6.77 -6.09
N ASN A 127 -2.97 7.47 -5.82
CA ASN A 127 -4.13 6.90 -5.13
C ASN A 127 -4.79 5.75 -5.93
N ILE A 128 -4.83 4.55 -5.35
CA ILE A 128 -5.46 3.37 -5.96
C ILE A 128 -6.89 3.11 -5.48
N PHE A 129 -7.37 3.87 -4.50
CA PHE A 129 -8.71 3.73 -3.92
C PHE A 129 -9.67 4.89 -4.27
N GLY A 130 -9.24 5.86 -5.08
CA GLY A 130 -10.09 6.98 -5.54
C GLY A 130 -9.59 7.59 -6.83
#